data_AF-A0A078GP30-F1
#
_entry.id   AF-A0A078GP30-F1
#
_cell.length_a   1.000
_cell.length_b   1.000
_cell.length_c   1.000
_cell.angle_alpha   90.00
_cell.angle_beta   90.00
_cell.angle_gamma   90.00
#
_symmetry.space_group_name_H-M   'P 1'
#
loop_
_entity.id
_entity.type
_entity.pdbx_description
1 polymer ?
#
loop_
_entity_poly.entity_id
_entity_poly.type
_entity_poly.pdbx_seq_one_letter_code
_entity_poly.pdbx_strand_id
1 'polypeptide(L)'
;MAFGWPLQEPDRPSSGKAVKQDLPKASNTLKEPDRPSSSKSVKQDLPKASNTLKGTDDPSTNIAIIPATNKKTLKVKIYMGTGWDTDFPKLHRGSSPDLFVNAINSLMIHGGKIQKTVHKRSWTPSWGGEFVFPLSSLENDELVVEVYDHTLIFKDKFAGTFRLWVSKLKPGIQVIPLSDEVGKQCRTARLLMRFMFV
;
A
#
# COMPACT_ATOMS: atom_id res chain seq x y z
N MET A 1 41.81 -39.30 -46.24
CA MET A 1 41.84 -39.87 -44.88
C MET A 1 40.78 -39.14 -44.06
N ALA A 2 39.68 -39.82 -43.79
CA ALA A 2 38.49 -39.30 -43.14
C ALA A 2 38.45 -39.82 -41.70
N PHE A 3 38.26 -38.94 -40.72
CA PHE A 3 37.98 -39.32 -39.34
C PHE A 3 36.51 -38.97 -39.06
N GLY A 4 35.64 -39.97 -39.22
CA GLY A 4 34.26 -39.93 -38.78
C GLY A 4 34.15 -40.42 -37.34
N TRP A 5 33.58 -39.60 -36.47
CA TRP A 5 33.18 -40.01 -35.13
C TRP A 5 31.71 -40.48 -35.18
N PRO A 6 31.35 -41.67 -34.69
CA PRO A 6 29.96 -42.08 -34.65
C PRO A 6 29.27 -41.36 -33.48
N LEU A 7 28.30 -40.49 -33.77
CA LEU A 7 27.31 -40.06 -32.80
C LEU A 7 26.32 -41.22 -32.60
N GLN A 8 26.29 -41.79 -31.40
CA GLN A 8 25.29 -42.76 -30.99
C GLN A 8 24.19 -42.01 -30.23
N GLU A 9 23.02 -41.90 -30.85
CA GLU A 9 21.81 -41.35 -30.21
C GLU A 9 21.34 -42.31 -29.10
N PRO A 10 21.06 -41.84 -27.87
CA PRO A 10 20.39 -42.68 -26.89
C PRO A 10 18.88 -42.75 -27.19
N ASP A 11 18.38 -43.98 -27.16
CA ASP A 11 17.02 -44.41 -27.51
C ASP A 11 15.90 -43.57 -26.89
N ARG A 12 14.91 -43.21 -27.74
CA ARG A 12 13.56 -42.80 -27.31
C ARG A 12 12.79 -44.01 -26.79
N PRO A 13 12.15 -43.93 -25.60
CA PRO A 13 11.03 -44.79 -25.29
C PRO A 13 9.75 -44.26 -25.94
N SER A 14 9.16 -45.11 -26.77
CA SER A 14 7.83 -45.02 -27.35
C SER A 14 6.72 -45.14 -26.30
N SER A 15 5.68 -44.33 -26.49
CA SER A 15 4.26 -44.51 -26.12
C SER A 15 3.87 -45.36 -24.90
N GLY A 16 3.08 -44.74 -24.00
CA GLY A 16 1.90 -45.40 -23.43
C GLY A 16 1.79 -45.39 -21.91
N LYS A 17 1.06 -44.43 -21.36
CA LYS A 17 -0.19 -44.65 -20.60
C LYS A 17 -0.70 -43.30 -20.07
N ALA A 18 -1.90 -42.95 -20.51
CA ALA A 18 -2.67 -41.87 -19.91
C ALA A 18 -2.98 -42.24 -18.45
N VAL A 19 -2.44 -41.46 -17.50
CA VAL A 19 -2.94 -41.45 -16.13
C VAL A 19 -4.14 -40.52 -16.14
N LYS A 20 -5.34 -41.09 -16.14
CA LYS A 20 -6.56 -40.37 -15.77
C LYS A 20 -6.43 -40.02 -14.28
N GLN A 21 -6.22 -38.75 -13.97
CA GLN A 21 -6.55 -38.26 -12.64
C GLN A 21 -8.06 -38.01 -12.62
N ASP A 22 -8.76 -38.88 -11.90
CA ASP A 22 -10.19 -38.74 -11.64
C ASP A 22 -10.43 -37.49 -10.78
N LEU A 23 -11.24 -36.58 -11.34
CA LEU A 23 -11.91 -35.51 -10.59
C LEU A 23 -12.88 -36.15 -9.58
N PRO A 24 -12.83 -35.82 -8.28
CA PRO A 24 -13.97 -36.12 -7.42
C PRO A 24 -15.13 -35.16 -7.75
N LYS A 25 -16.14 -35.66 -8.47
CA LYS A 25 -17.51 -35.16 -8.37
C LYS A 25 -18.09 -35.58 -7.03
N ALA A 26 -18.38 -34.61 -6.17
CA ALA A 26 -19.39 -34.76 -5.13
C ALA A 26 -20.22 -33.48 -5.05
N SER A 27 -21.47 -33.61 -5.49
CA SER A 27 -22.57 -32.71 -5.20
C SER A 27 -22.78 -32.63 -3.68
N ASN A 28 -23.01 -31.42 -3.17
CA ASN A 28 -23.84 -31.25 -1.99
C ASN A 28 -24.74 -30.02 -2.15
N THR A 29 -26.00 -30.37 -2.34
CA THR A 29 -27.25 -29.62 -2.27
C THR A 29 -27.24 -28.47 -1.26
N LEU A 30 -27.55 -27.26 -1.73
CA LEU A 30 -28.02 -26.16 -0.88
C LEU A 30 -29.28 -26.62 -0.12
N LYS A 31 -29.24 -26.56 1.21
CA LYS A 31 -30.43 -26.48 2.06
C LYS A 31 -30.49 -25.07 2.65
N GLU A 32 -31.43 -24.29 2.13
CA GLU A 32 -31.96 -23.08 2.75
C GLU A 32 -32.89 -23.49 3.91
N PRO A 33 -32.80 -22.86 5.09
CA PRO A 33 -33.89 -22.87 6.04
C PRO A 33 -34.45 -21.47 6.29
N ASP A 34 -35.71 -21.32 5.88
CA ASP A 34 -36.83 -20.72 6.59
C ASP A 34 -36.76 -19.24 7.02
N ARG A 35 -37.44 -18.45 6.18
CA ARG A 35 -38.16 -17.21 6.51
C ARG A 35 -39.19 -17.45 7.63
N PRO A 36 -39.33 -16.49 8.57
CA PRO A 36 -40.66 -16.15 9.07
C PRO A 36 -41.02 -14.71 8.74
N SER A 37 -42.14 -14.57 8.04
CA SER A 37 -42.95 -13.36 7.98
C SER A 37 -43.88 -13.35 9.21
N SER A 38 -43.92 -12.24 9.96
CA SER A 38 -45.14 -11.50 10.33
C SER A 38 -45.01 -10.71 11.64
N SER A 39 -45.20 -9.39 11.49
CA SER A 39 -45.94 -8.47 12.38
C SER A 39 -46.04 -8.73 13.89
N LYS A 40 -45.56 -7.76 14.68
CA LYS A 40 -46.35 -7.15 15.77
C LYS A 40 -45.82 -5.77 16.14
N SER A 41 -46.74 -4.81 16.08
CA SER A 41 -46.63 -3.40 16.45
C SER A 41 -46.35 -3.22 17.95
N VAL A 42 -45.41 -2.35 18.32
CA VAL A 42 -45.37 -1.70 19.64
C VAL A 42 -44.96 -0.24 19.46
N LYS A 43 -45.63 0.60 20.25
CA LYS A 43 -45.90 2.03 20.08
C LYS A 43 -44.66 2.92 20.19
N GLN A 44 -44.69 3.98 19.37
CA GLN A 44 -44.05 5.27 19.66
C GLN A 44 -44.51 5.76 21.03
N ASP A 45 -43.56 6.11 21.89
CA ASP A 45 -43.79 7.11 22.93
C ASP A 45 -42.77 8.23 22.76
N LEU A 46 -43.33 9.40 22.45
CA LEU A 46 -42.69 10.69 22.31
C LEU A 46 -42.73 11.38 23.69
N PRO A 47 -41.62 11.84 24.27
CA PRO A 47 -41.72 12.84 25.32
C PRO A 47 -41.71 14.24 24.70
N LYS A 48 -42.75 14.98 25.06
CA LYS A 48 -42.99 16.40 24.82
C LYS A 48 -41.82 17.26 25.30
N ALA A 49 -41.55 18.31 24.54
CA ALA A 49 -40.73 19.45 24.97
C ALA A 49 -41.29 20.10 26.24
N SER A 50 -40.41 20.53 27.14
CA SER A 50 -40.49 21.81 27.85
C SER A 50 -39.26 21.97 28.74
N ASN A 51 -38.48 23.05 28.54
CA ASN A 51 -38.18 24.05 29.57
C ASN A 51 -37.01 24.97 29.16
N THR A 52 -37.37 26.22 28.90
CA THR A 52 -36.84 27.42 29.57
C THR A 52 -35.37 27.80 29.37
N LEU A 53 -35.18 28.80 28.51
CA LEU A 53 -34.06 29.76 28.59
C LEU A 53 -34.11 30.46 29.95
N LYS A 54 -33.06 30.32 30.75
CA LYS A 54 -32.75 31.25 31.83
C LYS A 54 -31.29 31.67 31.68
N GLY A 55 -31.10 32.91 31.24
CA GLY A 55 -29.80 33.57 31.28
C GLY A 55 -29.32 33.67 32.71
N THR A 56 -28.04 33.37 32.90
CA THR A 56 -27.27 33.85 34.04
C THR A 56 -25.94 34.28 33.45
N ASP A 57 -25.72 35.59 33.43
CA ASP A 57 -24.50 36.23 32.96
C ASP A 57 -23.37 35.91 33.95
N ASP A 58 -22.42 35.08 33.54
CA ASP A 58 -21.18 34.85 34.29
C ASP A 58 -19.99 35.22 33.36
N PRO A 59 -19.19 36.25 33.69
CA PRO A 59 -18.18 36.78 32.79
C PRO A 59 -16.83 36.11 33.05
N SER A 60 -16.68 34.82 32.74
CA SER A 60 -15.36 34.21 32.68
C SER A 60 -15.35 32.89 31.90
N THR A 61 -15.60 32.98 30.60
CA THR A 61 -15.17 31.93 29.70
C THR A 61 -14.59 32.56 28.44
N ASN A 62 -13.33 32.99 28.52
CA ASN A 62 -12.49 33.08 27.34
C ASN A 62 -12.27 31.64 26.83
N ILE A 63 -13.27 31.08 26.15
CA ILE A 63 -13.06 29.95 25.26
C ILE A 63 -12.16 30.53 24.17
N ALA A 64 -10.86 30.28 24.28
CA ALA A 64 -9.95 30.48 23.19
C ALA A 64 -10.55 29.73 21.99
N ILE A 65 -11.13 30.49 21.07
CA ILE A 65 -11.56 30.00 19.77
C ILE A 65 -10.25 29.54 19.13
N ILE A 66 -9.95 28.24 19.24
CA ILE A 66 -8.85 27.64 18.48
C ILE A 66 -9.21 27.96 17.03
N PRO A 67 -8.45 28.81 16.33
CA PRO A 67 -8.79 29.17 14.97
C PRO A 67 -8.88 27.87 14.17
N ALA A 68 -9.98 27.69 13.44
CA ALA A 68 -10.18 26.53 12.58
C ALA A 68 -8.93 26.37 11.72
N THR A 69 -8.12 25.36 12.04
CA THR A 69 -6.88 25.09 11.34
C THR A 69 -7.27 24.76 9.90
N ASN A 70 -6.90 25.64 8.98
CA ASN A 70 -7.04 25.38 7.55
C ASN A 70 -6.36 24.02 7.27
N LYS A 71 -7.18 22.98 7.04
CA LYS A 71 -6.71 21.61 6.86
C LYS A 71 -5.91 21.53 5.57
N LYS A 72 -4.59 21.65 5.66
CA LYS A 72 -3.69 21.48 4.53
C LYS A 72 -3.62 20.01 4.14
N THR A 73 -3.41 19.76 2.86
CA THR A 73 -3.31 18.41 2.30
C THR A 73 -2.00 18.28 1.55
N LEU A 74 -1.28 17.17 1.77
CA LEU A 74 -0.12 16.79 0.98
C LEU A 74 -0.56 15.80 -0.11
N LYS A 75 -0.36 16.18 -1.37
CA LYS A 75 -0.45 15.25 -2.51
C LYS A 75 0.94 14.77 -2.87
N VAL A 76 1.11 13.45 -2.92
CA VAL A 76 2.35 12.77 -3.29
C VAL A 76 2.09 11.94 -4.53
N LYS A 77 2.76 12.27 -5.64
CA LYS A 77 2.73 11.44 -6.85
C LYS A 77 4.04 10.70 -7.01
N ILE A 78 3.97 9.38 -7.18
CA ILE A 78 5.14 8.52 -7.41
C ILE A 78 5.09 8.02 -8.85
N TYR A 79 5.99 8.53 -9.67
CA TYR A 79 5.99 8.23 -11.10
C TYR A 79 6.62 6.86 -11.35
N MET A 80 7.89 6.72 -10.97
CA MET A 80 8.71 5.55 -11.24
C MET A 80 9.89 5.48 -10.27
N GLY A 81 10.67 4.40 -10.35
CA GLY A 81 11.98 4.33 -9.71
C GLY A 81 12.99 3.53 -10.53
N THR A 82 14.23 3.54 -10.06
CA THR A 82 15.38 2.88 -10.71
C THR A 82 16.43 2.48 -9.68
N GLY A 83 17.37 1.61 -10.04
CA GLY A 83 18.62 1.40 -9.29
C GLY A 83 18.61 0.28 -8.25
N TRP A 84 17.57 -0.56 -8.21
CA TRP A 84 17.49 -1.71 -7.29
C TRP A 84 18.41 -2.87 -7.66
N ASP A 85 18.75 -3.01 -8.93
CA ASP A 85 19.67 -4.02 -9.46
C ASP A 85 21.06 -3.96 -8.81
N THR A 86 21.50 -2.76 -8.43
CA THR A 86 22.78 -2.53 -7.77
C THR A 86 22.69 -2.59 -6.24
N ASP A 87 21.72 -1.89 -5.63
CA ASP A 87 21.65 -1.77 -4.16
C ASP A 87 20.94 -2.95 -3.48
N PHE A 88 20.07 -3.67 -4.20
CA PHE A 88 19.27 -4.77 -3.67
C PHE A 88 19.43 -6.06 -4.50
N PRO A 89 20.65 -6.61 -4.64
CA PRO A 89 20.91 -7.77 -5.49
C PRO A 89 20.15 -9.03 -5.05
N LYS A 90 19.74 -9.12 -3.78
CA LYS A 90 18.98 -10.26 -3.21
C LYS A 90 17.48 -10.29 -3.58
N LEU A 91 16.98 -9.24 -4.24
CA LEU A 91 15.66 -9.31 -4.89
C LEU A 91 15.66 -10.32 -6.04
N HIS A 92 16.85 -10.67 -6.53
CA HIS A 92 17.02 -11.45 -7.74
C HIS A 92 17.48 -12.89 -7.45
N ARG A 93 16.66 -13.86 -7.86
CA ARG A 93 17.14 -15.18 -8.30
C ARG A 93 16.72 -15.41 -9.77
N GLY A 94 17.17 -14.54 -10.68
CA GLY A 94 17.00 -14.73 -12.13
C GLY A 94 15.75 -14.12 -12.78
N SER A 95 14.92 -13.36 -12.05
CA SER A 95 13.75 -12.63 -12.60
C SER A 95 13.66 -11.19 -12.10
N SER A 96 13.05 -10.29 -12.89
CA SER A 96 12.75 -8.92 -12.44
C SER A 96 11.90 -8.93 -11.15
N PRO A 97 12.15 -8.00 -10.20
CA PRO A 97 11.39 -7.91 -8.96
C PRO A 97 9.97 -7.42 -9.23
N ASP A 98 9.03 -7.77 -8.35
CA ASP A 98 7.63 -7.37 -8.40
C ASP A 98 7.36 -6.22 -7.42
N LEU A 99 7.83 -5.03 -7.80
CA LEU A 99 7.94 -3.89 -6.90
C LEU A 99 6.62 -3.15 -6.71
N PHE A 100 6.33 -2.77 -5.47
CA PHE A 100 5.22 -1.89 -5.11
C PHE A 100 5.63 -0.91 -4.00
N VAL A 101 4.88 0.18 -3.90
CA VAL A 101 5.15 1.26 -2.94
C VAL A 101 4.02 1.36 -1.93
N ASN A 102 4.39 1.43 -0.65
CA ASN A 102 3.54 1.82 0.45
C ASN A 102 3.87 3.28 0.80
N ALA A 103 2.91 4.19 0.60
CA ALA A 103 2.99 5.58 1.05
C ALA A 103 2.21 5.73 2.36
N ILE A 104 2.86 6.27 3.37
CA ILE A 104 2.39 6.34 4.75
C ILE A 104 2.60 7.77 5.24
N ASN A 105 1.53 8.42 5.70
CA ASN A 105 1.68 9.61 6.54
C ASN A 105 1.68 9.14 8.00
N SER A 106 2.86 9.11 8.61
CA SER A 106 3.05 8.61 9.95
C SER A 106 2.91 9.75 10.95
N LEU A 107 1.74 9.81 11.60
CA LEU A 107 1.63 10.41 12.93
C LEU A 107 1.17 9.30 13.87
N MET A 108 1.99 9.00 14.88
CA MET A 108 1.71 7.98 15.91
C MET A 108 0.32 8.16 16.55
N ILE A 109 -0.19 9.40 16.59
CA ILE A 109 -1.45 9.80 17.24
C ILE A 109 -2.68 9.50 16.36
N HIS A 110 -2.53 9.41 15.03
CA HIS A 110 -3.67 9.26 14.10
C HIS A 110 -3.80 7.87 13.46
N GLY A 111 -2.95 6.91 13.83
CA GLY A 111 -2.98 5.58 13.21
C GLY A 111 -2.70 5.69 11.71
N GLY A 112 -1.43 5.92 11.35
CA GLY A 112 -0.99 6.27 10.00
C GLY A 112 -1.71 5.50 8.88
N LYS A 113 -2.23 6.24 7.90
CA LYS A 113 -2.92 5.64 6.74
C LYS A 113 -1.89 5.13 5.73
N ILE A 114 -1.97 3.84 5.41
CA ILE A 114 -1.15 3.21 4.37
C ILE A 114 -1.94 3.24 3.06
N GLN A 115 -1.37 3.83 2.02
CA GLN A 115 -1.86 3.74 0.65
C GLN A 115 -0.84 2.99 -0.20
N LYS A 116 -1.29 2.06 -1.04
CA LYS A 116 -0.41 1.17 -1.83
C LYS A 116 -0.56 1.41 -3.33
N THR A 117 0.53 1.26 -4.09
CA THR A 117 0.46 1.15 -5.57
C THR A 117 0.12 -0.27 -6.01
N VAL A 118 -0.19 -0.41 -7.31
CA VAL A 118 -0.18 -1.72 -7.99
C VAL A 118 1.25 -2.25 -8.09
N HIS A 119 1.42 -3.56 -8.03
CA HIS A 119 2.71 -4.24 -8.25
C HIS A 119 3.19 -4.09 -9.69
N LYS A 120 4.51 -3.95 -9.87
CA LYS A 120 5.16 -3.82 -11.18
C LYS A 120 6.39 -4.72 -11.25
N ARG A 121 6.30 -5.74 -12.10
CA ARG A 121 7.41 -6.66 -12.41
C ARG A 121 8.46 -6.02 -13.31
N SER A 122 9.33 -5.19 -12.74
CA SER A 122 10.36 -4.44 -13.48
C SER A 122 11.45 -3.93 -12.55
N TRP A 123 12.68 -3.80 -13.05
CA TRP A 123 13.77 -3.07 -12.40
C TRP A 123 13.60 -1.55 -12.45
N THR A 124 12.79 -1.06 -13.39
CA THR A 124 12.43 0.35 -13.56
C THR A 124 10.91 0.51 -13.57
N PRO A 125 10.22 0.19 -12.45
CA PRO A 125 8.77 0.21 -12.36
C PRO A 125 8.24 1.63 -12.55
N SER A 126 7.13 1.74 -13.29
CA SER A 126 6.34 2.97 -13.43
C SER A 126 4.95 2.72 -12.86
N TRP A 127 4.60 3.44 -11.79
CA TRP A 127 3.33 3.29 -11.07
C TRP A 127 2.35 4.40 -11.40
N GLY A 128 2.82 5.64 -11.46
CA GLY A 128 1.97 6.83 -11.66
C GLY A 128 0.95 7.09 -10.55
N GLY A 129 1.06 6.41 -9.41
CA GLY A 129 0.12 6.51 -8.28
C GLY A 129 0.18 7.90 -7.62
N GLU A 130 -0.97 8.44 -7.28
CA GLU A 130 -1.10 9.69 -6.53
C GLU A 130 -1.83 9.42 -5.20
N PHE A 131 -1.24 9.91 -4.13
CA PHE A 131 -1.68 9.73 -2.76
C PHE A 131 -2.02 11.07 -2.15
N VAL A 132 -3.10 11.09 -1.38
CA VAL A 132 -3.59 12.32 -0.74
C VAL A 132 -3.62 12.09 0.76
N PHE A 133 -2.86 12.91 1.48
CA PHE A 133 -2.75 12.85 2.93
C PHE A 133 -3.25 14.15 3.55
N PRO A 134 -4.33 14.13 4.34
CA PRO A 134 -4.66 15.27 5.18
C PRO A 134 -3.55 15.45 6.22
N LEU A 135 -3.13 16.69 6.43
CA LEU A 135 -2.08 17.03 7.38
C LEU A 135 -2.73 17.55 8.67
N SER A 136 -2.25 17.05 9.80
CA SER A 136 -2.63 17.55 11.12
C SER A 136 -1.77 18.76 11.48
N SER A 137 -0.49 18.73 11.13
CA SER A 137 0.43 19.87 11.23
C SER A 137 1.64 19.64 10.33
N LEU A 138 2.09 20.69 9.63
CA LEU A 138 3.31 20.62 8.82
C LEU A 138 4.56 20.26 9.64
N GLU A 139 4.58 20.61 10.93
CA GLU A 139 5.75 20.44 11.79
C GLU A 139 5.87 19.02 12.35
N ASN A 140 4.74 18.32 12.52
CA ASN A 140 4.70 17.04 13.22
C ASN A 140 4.41 15.85 12.30
N ASP A 141 3.98 16.08 11.07
CA ASP A 141 3.70 14.98 10.13
C ASP A 141 5.00 14.49 9.48
N GLU A 142 5.21 13.16 9.46
CA GLU A 142 6.32 12.51 8.76
C GLU A 142 5.79 11.74 7.55
N LEU A 143 6.34 12.02 6.36
CA LEU A 143 6.08 11.22 5.18
C LEU A 143 7.05 10.05 5.15
N VAL A 144 6.51 8.84 5.15
CA VAL A 144 7.25 7.59 4.99
C VAL A 144 6.80 6.91 3.71
N VAL A 145 7.74 6.60 2.84
CA VAL A 145 7.54 5.83 1.62
C VAL A 145 8.41 4.60 1.72
N GLU A 146 7.81 3.43 1.53
CA GLU A 146 8.52 2.15 1.58
C GLU A 146 8.26 1.38 0.30
N VAL A 147 9.29 0.76 -0.24
CA VAL A 147 9.22 -0.07 -1.43
C VAL A 147 9.47 -1.50 -1.03
N TYR A 148 8.68 -2.40 -1.61
CA TYR A 148 8.77 -3.83 -1.34
C TYR A 148 8.74 -4.61 -2.65
N ASP A 149 9.40 -5.76 -2.65
CA ASP A 149 9.31 -6.78 -3.67
C ASP A 149 8.32 -7.85 -3.22
N HIS A 150 7.23 -7.99 -3.95
CA HIS A 150 6.17 -8.92 -3.60
C HIS A 150 6.59 -10.37 -3.85
N THR A 151 6.32 -11.23 -2.88
CA THR A 151 6.57 -12.67 -3.01
C THR A 151 5.31 -13.47 -2.76
N LEU A 152 5.00 -14.43 -3.63
CA LEU A 152 3.77 -15.23 -3.54
C LEU A 152 3.71 -16.14 -2.30
N ILE A 153 4.87 -16.60 -1.84
CA ILE A 153 4.97 -17.66 -0.80
C ILE A 153 5.56 -17.13 0.50
N PHE A 154 6.40 -16.09 0.43
CA PHE A 154 7.12 -15.56 1.58
C PHE A 154 6.58 -14.18 1.95
N LYS A 155 7.16 -13.58 3.00
CA LYS A 155 6.93 -12.18 3.30
C LYS A 155 7.59 -11.32 2.21
N ASP A 156 6.89 -10.26 1.81
CA ASP A 156 7.42 -9.25 0.90
C ASP A 156 8.79 -8.75 1.40
N LYS A 157 9.75 -8.68 0.47
CA LYS A 157 11.12 -8.28 0.80
C LYS A 157 11.21 -6.77 0.77
N PHE A 158 11.82 -6.19 1.80
CA PHE A 158 12.08 -4.76 1.84
C PHE A 158 13.04 -4.35 0.70
N ALA A 159 12.70 -3.28 0.00
CA ALA A 159 13.41 -2.76 -1.17
C ALA A 159 13.69 -1.25 -1.04
N GLY A 160 13.73 -0.73 0.18
CA GLY A 160 14.16 0.64 0.47
C GLY A 160 13.06 1.54 1.01
N THR A 161 13.47 2.62 1.65
CA THR A 161 12.57 3.60 2.26
C THR A 161 13.03 5.03 2.02
N PHE A 162 12.09 5.95 1.99
CA PHE A 162 12.31 7.39 2.14
C PHE A 162 11.48 7.88 3.32
N ARG A 163 12.12 8.62 4.23
CA ARG A 163 11.47 9.18 5.42
C ARG A 163 11.88 10.64 5.57
N LEU A 164 10.89 11.54 5.62
CA LEU A 164 11.16 12.95 5.81
C LEU A 164 9.97 13.68 6.45
N TRP A 165 10.28 14.54 7.41
CA TRP A 165 9.32 15.49 7.97
C TRP A 165 8.69 16.34 6.87
N VAL A 166 7.37 16.51 6.94
CA VAL A 166 6.60 17.23 5.93
C VAL A 166 7.05 18.70 5.85
N SER A 167 7.46 19.31 6.97
CA SER A 167 8.07 20.65 7.03
C SER A 167 9.34 20.82 6.20
N LYS A 168 10.06 19.71 5.92
CA LYS A 168 11.31 19.71 5.15
C LYS A 168 11.09 19.36 3.67
N LEU A 169 9.88 18.96 3.27
CA LEU A 169 9.57 18.67 1.87
C LEU A 169 9.53 19.96 1.05
N LYS A 170 10.15 19.92 -0.13
CA LYS A 170 10.07 21.00 -1.11
C LYS A 170 8.98 20.65 -2.14
N PRO A 171 8.04 21.56 -2.44
CA PRO A 171 7.06 21.33 -3.50
C PRO A 171 7.74 21.13 -4.86
N GLY A 172 7.09 20.37 -5.76
CA GLY A 172 7.57 20.13 -7.12
C GLY A 172 8.04 18.69 -7.35
N ILE A 173 8.63 18.46 -8.53
CA ILE A 173 9.12 17.14 -8.96
C ILE A 173 10.58 16.97 -8.50
N GLN A 174 10.89 15.85 -7.86
CA GLN A 174 12.20 15.57 -7.29
C GLN A 174 12.59 14.09 -7.48
N VAL A 175 13.90 13.87 -7.61
CA VAL A 175 14.50 12.53 -7.53
C VAL A 175 14.96 12.30 -6.10
N ILE A 176 14.36 11.33 -5.45
CA ILE A 176 14.52 11.05 -4.02
C ILE A 176 15.34 9.76 -3.85
N PRO A 177 16.52 9.80 -3.21
CA PRO A 177 17.26 8.59 -2.89
C PRO A 177 16.54 7.79 -1.81
N LEU A 178 16.60 6.47 -1.94
CA LEU A 178 16.14 5.55 -0.91
C LEU A 178 17.26 5.27 0.11
N SER A 179 16.87 4.74 1.26
CA SER A 179 17.73 4.15 2.27
C SER A 179 17.38 2.68 2.47
N ASP A 180 18.36 1.89 2.89
CA ASP A 180 18.20 0.48 3.23
C ASP A 180 17.55 0.27 4.62
N GLU A 181 17.46 -0.99 5.05
CA GLU A 181 16.82 -1.39 6.30
C GLU A 181 17.51 -0.85 7.57
N VAL A 182 18.80 -0.50 7.47
CA VAL A 182 19.56 0.11 8.57
C VAL A 182 19.58 1.65 8.47
N GLY A 183 18.89 2.22 7.49
CA GLY A 183 18.79 3.66 7.27
C GLY A 183 19.96 4.26 6.48
N LYS A 184 20.85 3.44 5.93
CA LYS A 184 21.96 3.92 5.10
C LYS A 184 21.44 4.23 3.70
N GLN A 185 21.79 5.39 3.19
CA GLN A 185 21.38 5.81 1.86
C GLN A 185 21.92 4.85 0.77
N CYS A 186 21.02 4.41 -0.10
CA CYS A 186 21.31 3.61 -1.29
C CYS A 186 22.17 4.41 -2.29
N ARG A 187 23.02 3.72 -3.06
CA ARG A 187 23.91 4.37 -4.03
C ARG A 187 23.16 4.85 -5.26
N THR A 188 22.27 4.00 -5.77
CA THR A 188 21.57 4.15 -7.04
C THR A 188 20.05 4.15 -6.89
N ALA A 189 19.49 3.40 -5.93
CA ALA A 189 18.06 3.24 -5.76
C ALA A 189 17.37 4.58 -5.43
N ARG A 190 16.47 5.02 -6.32
CA ARG A 190 15.81 6.33 -6.28
C ARG A 190 14.38 6.26 -6.79
N LEU A 191 13.52 7.15 -6.30
CA LEU A 191 12.17 7.39 -6.79
C LEU A 191 12.06 8.77 -7.45
N LEU A 192 11.34 8.86 -8.56
CA LEU A 192 10.89 10.14 -9.12
C LEU A 192 9.50 10.46 -8.55
N MET A 193 9.41 11.55 -7.80
CA MET A 193 8.21 11.91 -7.04
C MET A 193 7.81 13.37 -7.26
N ARG A 194 6.55 13.71 -6.99
CA ARG A 194 6.08 15.10 -6.90
C ARG A 194 5.36 15.35 -5.58
N PHE A 195 5.69 16.45 -4.93
CA PHE A 195 5.01 16.94 -3.73
C PHE A 195 4.20 18.19 -4.04
N MET A 196 2.95 18.25 -3.60
CA MET A 196 2.09 19.43 -3.69
C MET A 196 1.35 19.65 -2.39
N PHE A 197 1.34 20.89 -1.90
CA PHE A 197 0.57 21.31 -0.74
C PHE A 197 -0.66 22.06 -1.23
N VAL A 198 -1.84 21.64 -0.78
CA VAL A 198 -3.15 22.22 -1.10
C VAL A 198 -3.83 22.69 0.16
#